data_AF-A0A540LKP4-F1
#
_entry.id   AF-A0A540LKP4-F1
#
_cell.length_a   1.000
_cell.length_b   1.000
_cell.length_c   1.000
_cell.angle_alpha   90.00
_cell.angle_beta   90.00
_cell.angle_gamma   90.00
#
_symmetry.space_group_name_H-M   'P 1'
#
loop_
_entity.id
_entity.type
_entity.pdbx_description
1 polymer ?
#
loop_
_entity_poly.entity_id
_entity_poly.type
_entity_poly.pdbx_seq_one_letter_code
_entity_poly.pdbx_strand_id
1 'polypeptide(L)'
;MFSLTLSAEEHDGSEPDRVTFFKMTHTRGPKQLPIDAESARMMLLFENLEVEVRERGEEVTTEVRNRIYAEVMGPEKRNQVRGFGLGVGWADVPGIITE
;
A
#
# COMPACT_ATOMS: atom_id res chain seq x y z
N MET A 1 -31.80 7.65 18.38
CA MET A 1 -31.11 8.44 17.36
C MET A 1 -29.62 8.32 17.66
N PHE A 2 -28.94 7.33 17.05
CA PHE A 2 -27.50 7.12 17.27
C PHE A 2 -26.73 7.95 16.25
N SER A 3 -25.99 8.95 16.75
CA SER A 3 -25.03 9.72 15.96
C SER A 3 -23.78 8.85 15.77
N LEU A 4 -23.43 8.54 14.52
CA LEU A 4 -22.15 7.94 14.17
C LEU A 4 -21.29 9.03 13.52
N THR A 5 -20.43 9.65 14.33
CA THR A 5 -19.28 10.40 13.85
C THR A 5 -18.35 9.43 13.12
N LEU A 6 -18.30 9.54 11.79
CA LEU A 6 -17.41 8.80 10.91
C LEU A 6 -16.08 9.54 10.84
N SER A 7 -15.03 9.00 11.45
CA SER A 7 -13.65 9.40 11.14
C SER A 7 -13.27 8.80 9.79
N ALA A 8 -13.25 9.63 8.75
CA ALA A 8 -12.28 9.42 7.69
C ALA A 8 -10.89 9.59 8.34
N GLU A 9 -9.94 8.70 8.06
CA GLU A 9 -8.55 8.95 8.45
C GLU A 9 -8.10 10.25 7.77
N GLU A 10 -7.86 11.28 8.59
CA GLU A 10 -7.27 12.54 8.15
C GLU A 10 -5.81 12.24 7.80
N HIS A 11 -5.53 12.08 6.50
CA HIS A 11 -4.15 12.04 6.03
C HIS A 11 -3.57 13.46 6.12
N ASP A 12 -2.39 13.59 6.72
CA ASP A 12 -1.66 14.84 6.98
C ASP A 12 -1.21 15.62 5.72
N GLY A 13 -1.72 15.23 4.55
CA GLY A 13 -1.32 15.75 3.25
C GLY A 13 -0.01 15.16 2.72
N SER A 14 0.62 14.22 3.43
CA SER A 14 1.76 13.47 2.89
C SER A 14 1.33 12.53 1.77
N GLU A 15 2.24 12.34 0.81
CA GLU A 15 2.03 11.38 -0.26
C GLU A 15 2.03 9.96 0.33
N PRO A 16 0.95 9.18 0.14
CA PRO A 16 0.86 7.85 0.70
C PRO A 16 1.90 6.92 0.05
N ASP A 17 2.52 6.06 0.85
CA ASP A 17 3.34 4.99 0.30
C ASP A 17 2.48 4.00 -0.52
N ARG A 18 3.13 3.13 -1.30
CA ARG A 18 2.45 2.23 -2.25
C ARG A 18 1.50 1.24 -1.59
N VAL A 19 1.81 0.76 -0.39
CA VAL A 19 0.95 -0.15 0.38
C VAL A 19 -0.27 0.63 0.88
N THR A 20 -0.06 1.84 1.40
CA THR A 20 -1.15 2.73 1.82
C THR A 20 -2.06 3.09 0.64
N PHE A 21 -1.49 3.48 -0.50
CA PHE A 21 -2.25 3.79 -1.71
C PHE A 21 -3.06 2.59 -2.22
N PHE A 22 -2.50 1.38 -2.16
CA PHE A 22 -3.24 0.17 -2.48
C PHE A 22 -4.45 0.01 -1.55
N LYS A 23 -4.27 0.13 -0.23
CA LYS A 23 -5.36 0.04 0.75
C LYS A 23 -6.46 1.08 0.48
N MET A 24 -6.09 2.33 0.19
CA MET A 24 -7.04 3.40 -0.12
C MET A 24 -7.87 3.13 -1.38
N THR A 25 -7.25 2.59 -2.43
CA THR A 25 -7.91 2.33 -3.72
C THR A 25 -8.69 1.02 -3.77
N HIS A 26 -8.37 0.08 -2.88
CA HIS A 26 -8.99 -1.26 -2.83
C HIS A 26 -9.91 -1.45 -1.62
N THR A 27 -10.28 -0.37 -0.93
CA THR A 27 -11.32 -0.36 0.10
C THR A 27 -12.51 0.48 -0.33
N ARG A 28 -13.70 0.18 0.19
CA ARG A 28 -14.93 0.92 -0.11
C ARG A 28 -15.75 1.22 1.14
N GLY A 29 -16.31 2.43 1.12
CA GLY A 29 -17.33 2.86 2.05
C GLY A 29 -16.78 3.21 3.43
N PRO A 30 -17.67 3.65 4.34
CA PRO A 30 -17.30 4.20 5.64
C PRO A 30 -16.57 3.22 6.56
N LYS A 31 -16.67 1.91 6.29
CA LYS A 31 -16.03 0.84 7.07
C LYS A 31 -14.67 0.41 6.51
N GLN A 32 -14.19 1.06 5.45
CA GLN A 32 -12.94 0.73 4.74
C GLN A 32 -12.82 -0.78 4.45
N LEU A 33 -13.92 -1.40 4.00
CA LEU A 33 -13.91 -2.85 3.71
C LEU A 33 -13.24 -3.10 2.37
N PRO A 34 -12.46 -4.19 2.21
CA PRO A 34 -11.90 -4.56 0.91
C PRO A 34 -13.00 -4.67 -0.15
N ILE A 35 -12.71 -4.20 -1.37
CA ILE A 35 -13.66 -4.21 -2.49
C ILE A 35 -14.01 -5.65 -2.90
N ASP A 36 -13.05 -6.56 -2.81
CA ASP A 36 -13.19 -7.97 -3.14
C ASP A 36 -12.26 -8.87 -2.30
N ALA A 37 -12.40 -10.18 -2.50
CA ALA A 37 -11.62 -11.18 -1.77
C ALA A 37 -10.12 -11.17 -2.15
N GLU A 38 -9.75 -10.71 -3.34
CA GLU A 38 -8.35 -10.64 -3.75
C GLU A 38 -7.65 -9.48 -3.04
N SER A 39 -8.27 -8.31 -3.05
CA SER A 39 -7.88 -7.14 -2.27
C SER A 39 -7.71 -7.48 -0.79
N ALA A 40 -8.67 -8.21 -0.22
CA ALA A 40 -8.58 -8.67 1.17
C ALA A 40 -7.35 -9.57 1.42
N ARG A 41 -7.06 -10.50 0.50
CA ARG A 41 -5.86 -11.36 0.59
C ARG A 41 -4.58 -10.56 0.50
N MET A 42 -4.47 -9.62 -0.43
CA MET A 42 -3.26 -8.81 -0.60
C MET A 42 -3.01 -7.90 0.60
N MET A 43 -4.07 -7.28 1.15
CA MET A 43 -3.97 -6.49 2.38
C MET A 43 -3.46 -7.29 3.57
N LEU A 44 -3.95 -8.53 3.72
CA LEU A 44 -3.49 -9.44 4.77
C LEU A 44 -2.02 -9.84 4.57
N LEU A 45 -1.60 -10.10 3.33
CA LEU A 45 -0.20 -10.39 3.02
C LEU A 45 0.73 -9.22 3.36
N PHE A 46 0.32 -7.98 3.04
CA PHE A 46 1.07 -6.79 3.43
C PHE A 46 1.21 -6.69 4.96
N GLU A 47 0.12 -6.90 5.70
CA GLU A 47 0.12 -6.83 7.16
C GLU A 47 1.02 -7.90 7.79
N ASN A 48 0.94 -9.14 7.31
CA ASN A 48 1.78 -10.23 7.79
C ASN A 48 3.27 -9.94 7.55
N LEU A 49 3.65 -9.50 6.36
CA LEU A 49 5.05 -9.16 6.06
C LEU A 49 5.55 -7.99 6.90
N GLU A 50 4.73 -6.97 7.14
CA GLU A 50 5.12 -5.89 8.05
C GLU A 50 5.28 -6.36 9.51
N VAL A 51 4.44 -7.31 9.96
CA VAL A 51 4.60 -7.94 11.29
C VAL A 51 5.92 -8.70 11.35
N GLU A 52 6.24 -9.52 10.34
CA GLU A 52 7.50 -10.25 10.28
C GLU A 52 8.72 -9.33 10.32
N VAL A 53 8.69 -8.18 9.64
CA VAL A 53 9.74 -7.15 9.71
C VAL A 53 9.91 -6.66 11.17
N ARG A 54 8.80 -6.33 11.84
CA ARG A 54 8.84 -5.85 13.22
C ARG A 54 9.34 -6.94 14.18
N GLU A 55 8.98 -8.20 13.97
CA GLU A 55 9.45 -9.34 14.75
C GLU A 55 10.95 -9.59 14.62
N ARG A 56 11.54 -9.24 13.45
CA ARG A 56 13.00 -9.23 13.26
C ARG A 56 13.70 -8.04 13.93
N GLY A 57 12.96 -7.10 14.49
CA GLY A 57 13.49 -5.87 15.09
C GLY A 57 13.86 -4.80 14.07
N GLU A 58 13.38 -4.92 12.82
CA GLU A 58 13.56 -3.93 11.77
C GLU A 58 12.45 -2.88 11.81
N GLU A 59 12.79 -1.63 11.47
CA GLU A 59 11.80 -0.56 11.31
C GLU A 59 11.11 -0.69 9.94
N VAL A 60 9.78 -0.50 9.92
CA VAL A 60 8.99 -0.52 8.68
C VAL A 60 9.11 0.86 8.00
N THR A 61 10.23 1.11 7.32
CA THR A 61 10.45 2.32 6.53
C THR A 61 9.74 2.25 5.18
N THR A 62 9.71 3.37 4.44
CA THR A 62 9.16 3.42 3.08
C THR A 62 9.84 2.44 2.12
N GLU A 63 11.16 2.28 2.22
CA GLU A 63 11.92 1.31 1.41
C GLU A 63 11.51 -0.13 1.74
N VAL A 64 11.29 -0.44 3.02
CA VAL A 64 10.79 -1.74 3.44
C VAL A 64 9.38 -1.98 2.89
N ARG A 65 8.50 -0.97 2.96
CA ARG A 65 7.16 -1.05 2.35
C ARG A 65 7.20 -1.23 0.84
N ASN A 66 8.15 -0.61 0.13
CA ASN A 66 8.34 -0.82 -1.30
C ASN A 66 8.79 -2.26 -1.62
N ARG A 67 9.64 -2.86 -0.77
CA ARG A 67 10.03 -4.28 -0.89
C ARG A 67 8.85 -5.21 -0.65
N ILE A 68 8.10 -4.97 0.43
CA ILE A 68 6.86 -5.71 0.75
C ILE A 68 5.87 -5.62 -0.42
N TYR A 69 5.70 -4.42 -0.99
CA TYR A 69 4.85 -4.24 -2.16
C TYR A 69 5.30 -5.10 -3.33
N ALA A 70 6.59 -5.12 -3.64
CA ALA A 70 7.15 -5.92 -4.71
C ALA A 70 7.09 -7.43 -4.42
N GLU A 71 7.14 -7.85 -3.16
CA GLU A 71 7.02 -9.26 -2.77
C GLU A 71 5.61 -9.78 -3.01
N VAL A 72 4.59 -8.99 -2.67
CA VAL A 72 3.18 -9.37 -2.88
C VAL A 72 2.74 -9.20 -4.33
N MET A 73 3.14 -8.09 -4.98
CA MET A 73 2.65 -7.72 -6.32
C MET A 73 3.61 -8.14 -7.44
N GLY A 74 4.82 -8.58 -7.11
CA GLY A 74 5.94 -8.73 -8.06
C GLY A 74 6.68 -7.41 -8.32
N PRO A 75 7.91 -7.47 -8.88
CA PRO A 75 8.65 -6.28 -9.28
C PRO A 75 7.94 -5.55 -10.43
N GLU A 76 8.16 -4.24 -10.54
CA GLU A 76 7.65 -3.45 -11.67
C GLU A 76 8.37 -3.81 -12.97
N LYS A 77 7.64 -3.73 -14.09
CA LYS A 77 8.14 -4.10 -15.43
C LYS A 77 7.89 -2.97 -16.43
N ARG A 78 8.65 -2.95 -17.53
CA ARG A 78 8.43 -2.07 -18.71
C ARG A 78 8.52 -0.57 -18.42
N ASN A 79 9.35 -0.15 -17.45
CA ASN A 79 9.48 1.26 -17.04
C ASN A 79 8.12 1.92 -16.68
N GLN A 80 7.22 1.15 -16.06
CA GLN A 80 5.94 1.62 -15.55
C GLN A 80 5.88 1.37 -14.05
N VAL A 81 5.21 2.26 -13.32
CA VAL A 81 4.95 2.09 -11.89
C VAL A 81 3.46 1.95 -11.64
N ARG A 82 3.02 0.78 -11.16
CA ARG A 82 1.63 0.55 -10.77
C ARG A 82 1.21 1.52 -9.66
N GLY A 83 0.02 2.11 -9.83
CA GLY A 83 -0.61 3.04 -8.89
C GLY A 83 -0.43 4.52 -9.21
N PHE A 84 0.55 4.90 -10.02
CA PHE A 84 0.91 6.31 -10.26
C PHE A 84 0.34 6.91 -11.56
N GLY A 85 -0.42 6.14 -12.34
CA GLY A 85 -1.02 6.60 -13.61
C GLY A 85 -0.05 6.57 -14.80
N LEU A 86 -0.47 7.15 -15.93
CA LEU A 86 0.34 7.18 -17.15
C LEU A 86 1.47 8.21 -17.03
N GLY A 87 2.69 7.80 -17.39
CA GLY A 87 3.85 8.71 -17.53
C GLY A 87 4.87 8.68 -16.40
N VAL A 88 4.57 7.99 -15.29
CA VAL A 88 5.53 7.80 -14.19
C VAL A 88 6.43 6.60 -14.48
N GLY A 89 7.73 6.87 -14.64
CA GLY A 89 8.76 5.86 -14.84
C GLY A 89 9.46 5.48 -13.54
N TRP A 90 10.35 4.49 -13.61
CA TRP A 90 11.08 4.02 -12.43
C TRP A 90 12.00 5.08 -11.83
N ALA A 91 12.58 5.94 -12.67
CA ALA A 91 13.47 7.01 -12.23
C ALA A 91 12.77 8.10 -11.40
N ASP A 92 11.45 8.19 -11.52
CA ASP A 92 10.64 9.19 -10.84
C ASP A 92 10.22 8.75 -9.43
N VAL A 93 10.36 7.46 -9.10
CA VAL A 93 9.91 6.87 -7.83
C VAL A 93 11.10 6.23 -7.09
N PRO A 94 11.63 6.90 -6.05
CA PRO A 94 12.72 6.36 -5.25
C PRO A 94 12.36 5.02 -4.59
N GLY A 95 13.33 4.10 -4.57
CA GLY A 95 13.18 2.80 -3.88
C GLY A 95 12.26 1.80 -4.59
N ILE A 96 11.96 2.01 -5.87
CA ILE A 96 11.16 1.08 -6.68
C ILE A 96 11.93 -0.21 -7.00
N ILE A 97 11.28 -1.36 -6.82
CA ILE A 97 11.85 -2.67 -7.17
C ILE A 97 11.43 -3.02 -8.60
N THR A 98 12.41 -3.35 -9.44
CA THR A 98 12.25 -3.59 -10.89
C THR A 98 12.93 -4.90 -11.29
N GLU A 99 12.52 -5.48 -12.43
CA GLU A 99 13.13 -6.67 -13.03
C GLU A 99 14.27 -6.32 -14.01
#